data_AF-A0A4Q0PLU6-F1
#
_entry.id   AF-A0A4Q0PLU6-F1
#
_cell.length_a   1.000
_cell.length_b   1.000
_cell.length_c   1.000
_cell.angle_alpha   90.00
_cell.angle_beta   90.00
_cell.angle_gamma   90.00
#
_symmetry.space_group_name_H-M   'P 1'
#
loop_
_entity.id
_entity.type
_entity.pdbx_description
1 polymer ?
#
loop_
_entity_poly.entity_id
_entity_poly.type
_entity_poly.pdbx_seq_one_letter_code
_entity_poly.pdbx_strand_id
1 'polypeptide(L)'
;MYHIHLILNNKLKPLSGGFFYFNFSYLLDKYIMLYCVFLNLLTYIYNLKQKTMNRIKEVLKEKGVKQVWLAEQLGKSFNTVNGYVQNRAQPSLEILFKIATILNVEPKDLLIRTENN
;
A
#
# COMPACT_ATOMS: atom_id res chain seq x y z
N MET A 1 -13.97 -6.38 33.45
CA MET A 1 -13.40 -5.02 33.27
C MET A 1 -13.82 -4.06 34.38
N TYR A 2 -15.11 -3.97 34.74
CA TYR A 2 -15.61 -3.18 35.88
C TYR A 2 -14.99 -3.55 37.25
N HIS A 3 -14.68 -4.82 37.49
CA HIS A 3 -14.11 -5.26 38.76
C HIS A 3 -12.67 -4.78 39.02
N ILE A 4 -11.86 -4.54 37.99
CA ILE A 4 -10.50 -4.00 38.16
C ILE A 4 -10.56 -2.51 38.53
N HIS A 5 -11.60 -1.81 38.05
CA HIS A 5 -11.84 -0.40 38.32
C HIS A 5 -12.14 -0.12 39.81
N LEU A 6 -12.77 -1.05 40.52
CA LEU A 6 -13.09 -0.90 41.96
C LEU A 6 -11.90 -1.14 42.89
N ILE A 7 -10.91 -1.94 42.46
CA ILE A 7 -9.74 -2.29 43.29
C ILE A 7 -8.73 -1.13 43.35
N LEU A 8 -8.58 -0.37 42.26
CA LEU A 8 -7.69 0.80 42.23
C LEU A 8 -8.23 1.98 43.06
N ASN A 9 -9.55 2.14 43.15
CA ASN A 9 -10.16 3.26 43.87
C ASN A 9 -10.17 3.11 45.40
N ASN A 10 -10.03 1.88 45.94
CA ASN A 10 -10.11 1.64 47.38
C ASN A 10 -8.75 1.69 48.13
N LYS A 11 -7.63 1.95 47.45
CA LYS A 11 -6.29 2.04 48.10
C LYS A 11 -5.65 3.43 48.11
N LEU A 12 -6.32 4.47 47.62
CA LEU A 12 -5.80 5.84 47.66
C LEU A 12 -6.56 6.66 48.69
N LYS A 13 -6.04 6.72 49.93
CA LYS A 13 -6.44 7.77 50.89
C LYS A 13 -5.95 9.12 50.34
N PRO A 14 -6.79 10.17 50.31
CA PRO A 14 -6.35 11.48 49.86
C PRO A 14 -5.42 12.10 50.91
N LEU A 15 -4.15 12.31 50.54
CA LEU A 15 -3.24 13.17 51.29
C LEU A 15 -3.60 14.62 50.96
N SER A 16 -3.82 15.40 52.01
CA SER A 16 -4.15 16.82 52.00
C SER A 16 -3.16 17.62 51.13
N GLY A 17 -3.65 18.15 50.02
CA GLY A 17 -2.91 19.03 49.12
C GLY A 17 -3.61 19.10 47.76
N GLY A 18 -4.29 20.21 47.51
CA GLY A 18 -4.91 20.50 46.21
C GLY A 18 -3.88 20.52 45.07
N PHE A 19 -4.37 20.34 43.84
CA PHE A 19 -3.66 20.38 42.56
C PHE A 19 -2.88 19.14 42.10
N PHE A 20 -3.48 17.96 41.90
CA PHE A 20 -2.89 16.96 40.96
C PHE A 20 -3.94 15.97 40.39
N TYR A 21 -5.11 16.47 39.98
CA TYR A 21 -6.00 15.73 39.05
C TYR A 21 -6.11 16.49 37.72
N PHE A 22 -4.97 16.94 37.18
CA PHE A 22 -4.93 17.41 35.79
C PHE A 22 -4.93 16.18 34.86
N ASN A 23 -6.13 15.80 34.43
CA ASN A 23 -6.42 15.49 33.03
C ASN A 23 -5.78 14.23 32.39
N PHE A 24 -5.70 13.10 33.08
CA PHE A 24 -5.32 11.81 32.44
C PHE A 24 -6.26 11.43 31.28
N SER A 25 -7.57 11.66 31.43
CA SER A 25 -8.56 11.42 30.36
C SER A 25 -8.28 12.25 29.11
N TYR A 26 -8.05 13.55 29.27
CA TYR A 26 -7.76 14.45 28.14
C TYR A 26 -6.43 14.13 27.46
N LEU A 27 -5.43 13.68 28.22
CA LEU A 27 -4.16 13.23 27.67
C LEU A 27 -4.35 11.95 26.83
N LEU A 28 -5.19 11.03 27.31
CA LEU A 28 -5.55 9.80 26.61
C LEU A 28 -6.33 10.10 25.31
N ASP A 29 -7.29 11.02 25.35
CA ASP A 29 -8.06 11.44 24.18
C ASP A 29 -7.18 12.11 23.12
N LYS A 30 -6.23 12.95 23.53
CA LYS A 30 -5.22 13.53 22.62
C LYS A 30 -4.32 12.48 21.99
N TYR A 31 -3.90 11.48 22.77
CA TYR A 31 -3.09 10.38 22.26
C TYR A 31 -3.86 9.51 21.26
N ILE A 32 -5.12 9.18 21.57
CA ILE A 32 -6.03 8.44 20.67
C ILE A 32 -6.20 9.19 19.35
N MET A 33 -6.47 10.50 19.40
CA MET A 33 -6.60 11.32 18.20
C MET A 33 -5.32 11.36 17.37
N LEU A 34 -4.16 11.53 18.00
CA LEU A 34 -2.86 11.50 17.31
C LEU A 34 -2.59 10.14 16.65
N TYR A 35 -2.91 9.05 17.34
CA TYR A 35 -2.77 7.69 16.83
C TYR A 35 -3.72 7.43 15.64
N CYS A 36 -4.98 7.87 15.72
CA CYS A 36 -5.93 7.77 14.62
C CYS A 36 -5.47 8.54 13.38
N VAL A 37 -4.91 9.75 13.54
CA VAL A 37 -4.34 10.52 12.43
C VAL A 37 -3.16 9.79 11.80
N PHE A 38 -2.29 9.20 12.61
CA PHE A 38 -1.16 8.38 12.13
C PHE A 38 -1.64 7.13 11.38
N LEU A 39 -2.64 6.41 11.89
CA LEU A 39 -3.24 5.26 11.22
C LEU A 39 -3.91 5.64 9.89
N ASN A 40 -4.61 6.76 9.83
CA ASN A 40 -5.21 7.28 8.59
C ASN A 40 -4.13 7.63 7.56
N LEU A 41 -3.02 8.24 7.99
CA LEU A 41 -1.89 8.55 7.13
C LEU A 41 -1.24 7.28 6.58
N LEU A 42 -1.00 6.28 7.43
CA LEU A 42 -0.47 4.97 7.00
C LEU A 42 -1.40 4.29 5.99
N THR A 43 -2.70 4.33 6.24
CA THR A 43 -3.73 3.76 5.35
C THR A 43 -3.74 4.48 4.00
N TYR A 44 -3.65 5.82 3.98
CA TYR A 44 -3.57 6.60 2.75
C TYR A 44 -2.33 6.25 1.93
N ILE A 45 -1.16 6.17 2.58
CA ILE A 45 0.10 5.80 1.93
C ILE A 45 0.03 4.37 1.35
N TYR A 46 -0.63 3.44 2.05
CA TYR A 46 -0.84 2.07 1.56
C TYR A 46 -1.70 2.05 0.29
N ASN A 47 -2.82 2.79 0.29
CA ASN A 47 -3.73 2.86 -0.86
C ASN A 47 -3.07 3.50 -2.09
N LEU A 48 -2.22 4.52 -1.91
CA LEU A 48 -1.45 5.12 -3.00
C LEU A 48 -0.46 4.15 -3.65
N LYS A 49 0.02 3.14 -2.91
CA LYS A 49 1.08 2.22 -3.37
C LYS A 49 0.56 1.11 -4.31
N GLN A 50 -0.74 0.91 -4.42
CA GLN A 50 -1.34 -0.35 -4.89
C GLN A 50 -2.15 -0.26 -6.20
N LYS A 51 -2.05 0.82 -6.98
CA LYS A 51 -2.75 0.87 -8.27
C LYS A 51 -1.90 0.32 -9.41
N THR A 52 -1.99 -0.99 -9.62
CA THR A 52 -1.48 -1.64 -10.83
C THR A 52 -2.38 -1.29 -12.02
N MET A 53 -1.77 -0.99 -13.17
CA MET A 53 -2.49 -0.61 -14.40
C MET A 53 -2.25 -1.62 -15.53
N ASN A 54 -1.05 -2.19 -15.59
CA ASN A 54 -0.67 -3.21 -16.56
C ASN A 54 -0.42 -4.57 -15.87
N ARG A 55 -0.61 -5.65 -16.65
CA ARG A 55 -0.51 -7.06 -16.25
C ARG A 55 0.71 -7.76 -16.85
N ILE A 56 1.74 -7.01 -17.23
CA ILE A 56 2.89 -7.57 -17.97
C ILE A 56 3.60 -8.65 -17.12
N LYS A 57 3.62 -8.48 -15.79
CA LYS A 57 4.22 -9.44 -14.86
C LYS A 57 3.55 -10.79 -14.90
N GLU A 58 2.22 -10.77 -14.89
CA GLU A 58 1.35 -11.94 -14.91
C GLU A 58 1.52 -12.67 -16.25
N VAL A 59 1.45 -11.94 -17.37
CA VAL A 59 1.61 -12.54 -18.71
C VAL A 59 2.99 -13.15 -18.90
N LEU A 60 4.06 -12.51 -18.42
CA LEU A 60 5.41 -13.08 -18.46
C LEU A 60 5.48 -14.40 -17.67
N LYS A 61 4.82 -14.46 -16.51
CA LYS A 61 4.77 -15.68 -15.68
C LYS A 61 3.97 -16.79 -16.37
N GLU A 62 2.81 -16.46 -16.94
CA GLU A 62 1.95 -17.41 -17.69
C GLU A 62 2.69 -18.01 -18.89
N LYS A 63 3.49 -17.21 -19.59
CA LYS A 63 4.30 -17.67 -20.74
C LYS A 63 5.62 -18.33 -20.34
N GLY A 64 6.02 -18.29 -19.07
CA GLY A 64 7.32 -18.81 -18.60
C GLY A 64 8.53 -18.04 -19.12
N VAL A 65 8.36 -16.75 -19.43
CA VAL A 65 9.38 -15.90 -20.05
C VAL A 65 10.06 -15.01 -19.01
N LYS A 66 11.38 -14.86 -19.11
CA LYS A 66 12.16 -14.00 -18.21
C LYS A 66 12.12 -12.54 -18.66
N GLN A 67 12.16 -11.61 -17.71
CA GLN A 67 12.25 -10.17 -17.99
C GLN A 67 13.50 -9.79 -18.81
N VAL A 68 14.63 -10.46 -18.57
CA VAL A 68 15.88 -10.25 -19.34
C VAL A 68 15.66 -10.53 -20.82
N TRP A 69 14.97 -11.63 -21.14
CA TRP A 69 14.63 -11.98 -22.52
C TRP A 69 13.70 -10.93 -23.15
N LEU A 70 12.68 -10.45 -22.43
CA LEU A 70 11.80 -9.40 -22.95
C LEU A 70 12.57 -8.10 -23.21
N ALA A 71 13.55 -7.77 -22.37
CA ALA A 71 14.41 -6.60 -22.53
C ALA A 71 15.27 -6.69 -23.79
N GLU A 72 15.84 -7.87 -24.07
CA GLU A 72 16.57 -8.17 -25.30
C GLU A 72 15.67 -8.01 -26.54
N GLN A 73 14.46 -8.60 -26.53
CA GLN A 73 13.52 -8.50 -27.66
C GLN A 73 13.04 -7.07 -27.92
N LEU A 74 12.89 -6.25 -26.87
CA LEU A 74 12.50 -4.85 -27.00
C LEU A 74 13.65 -3.90 -27.37
N GLY A 75 14.90 -4.37 -27.30
CA GLY A 75 16.07 -3.50 -27.41
C GLY A 75 16.12 -2.43 -26.30
N LYS A 76 15.69 -2.78 -25.09
CA LYS A 76 15.65 -1.88 -23.91
C LYS A 76 16.49 -2.43 -22.78
N SER A 77 16.91 -1.55 -21.87
CA SER A 77 17.61 -1.98 -20.67
C SER A 77 16.69 -2.81 -19.77
N PHE A 78 17.27 -3.75 -19.02
CA PHE A 78 16.55 -4.54 -18.02
C PHE A 78 15.83 -3.63 -17.01
N ASN A 79 16.45 -2.53 -16.59
CA ASN A 79 15.87 -1.58 -15.64
C ASN A 79 14.60 -0.93 -16.20
N THR A 80 14.57 -0.61 -17.50
CA THR A 80 13.40 -0.07 -18.18
C THR A 80 12.25 -1.09 -18.17
N VAL A 81 12.51 -2.33 -18.60
CA VAL A 81 11.49 -3.39 -18.60
C VAL A 81 11.02 -3.74 -17.20
N ASN A 82 11.92 -3.81 -16.23
CA ASN A 82 11.55 -3.99 -14.82
C ASN A 82 10.70 -2.83 -14.29
N GLY A 83 10.89 -1.61 -14.80
CA GLY A 83 10.00 -0.49 -14.53
C GLY A 83 8.56 -0.76 -14.98
N TYR A 84 8.39 -1.28 -16.20
CA TYR A 84 7.09 -1.66 -16.76
C TYR A 84 6.44 -2.78 -15.97
N VAL A 85 7.19 -3.86 -15.72
CA VAL A 85 6.68 -5.07 -15.05
C VAL A 85 6.28 -4.80 -13.58
N GLN A 86 6.98 -3.90 -12.89
CA GLN A 86 6.62 -3.50 -11.52
C GLN A 86 5.64 -2.31 -11.48
N ASN A 87 5.07 -1.89 -12.61
CA ASN A 87 4.17 -0.74 -12.71
C ASN A 87 4.76 0.58 -12.17
N ARG A 88 6.10 0.69 -12.03
CA ARG A 88 6.79 1.92 -11.61
C ARG A 88 6.83 2.96 -12.72
N ALA A 89 6.82 2.50 -13.97
CA ALA A 89 6.68 3.31 -15.17
C ALA A 89 5.72 2.58 -16.10
N GLN A 90 4.92 3.33 -16.85
CA GLN A 90 4.06 2.74 -17.88
C GLN A 90 4.78 2.72 -19.23
N PRO A 91 4.67 1.63 -20.01
CA PRO A 91 5.12 1.65 -21.40
C PRO A 91 4.26 2.63 -22.20
N SER A 92 4.85 3.29 -23.20
CA SER A 92 4.04 4.02 -24.19
C SER A 92 3.15 3.03 -24.93
N LEU A 93 2.10 3.54 -25.58
CA LEU A 93 1.19 2.70 -26.36
C LEU A 93 1.94 1.87 -27.40
N GLU A 94 2.87 2.47 -28.14
CA GLU A 94 3.72 1.78 -29.12
C GLU A 94 4.51 0.61 -28.50
N ILE A 95 5.11 0.83 -27.32
CA ILE A 95 5.86 -0.22 -26.62
C ILE A 95 4.93 -1.30 -26.10
N LEU A 96 3.74 -0.95 -25.61
CA LEU A 96 2.74 -1.92 -25.16
C LEU A 96 2.32 -2.85 -26.30
N PHE A 97 2.06 -2.31 -27.49
CA PHE A 97 1.76 -3.11 -28.69
C PHE A 97 2.94 -4.00 -29.08
N LYS A 98 4.18 -3.49 -29.05
CA LYS A 98 5.38 -4.31 -29.30
C LYS A 98 5.51 -5.47 -28.31
N ILE A 99 5.25 -5.23 -27.02
CA ILE A 99 5.24 -6.28 -25.99
C ILE A 99 4.18 -7.33 -26.31
N ALA A 100 2.97 -6.91 -26.70
CA ALA A 100 1.89 -7.83 -27.06
C ALA A 100 2.27 -8.73 -28.24
N THR A 101 2.89 -8.14 -29.28
CA THR A 101 3.41 -8.90 -30.43
C THR A 101 4.50 -9.88 -30.02
N ILE A 102 5.48 -9.45 -29.21
CA ILE A 102 6.59 -10.31 -28.74
C ILE A 102 6.06 -11.49 -27.91
N LEU A 103 5.06 -11.26 -27.07
CA LEU A 103 4.49 -12.28 -26.19
C LEU A 103 3.36 -13.10 -26.86
N ASN A 104 2.99 -12.75 -28.09
CA ASN A 104 1.88 -13.34 -28.83
C ASN A 104 0.58 -13.38 -28.00
N VAL A 105 0.13 -12.19 -27.59
CA VAL A 105 -1.13 -11.93 -26.87
C VAL A 105 -1.80 -10.68 -27.43
N GLU A 106 -3.07 -10.44 -27.10
CA GLU A 106 -3.71 -9.19 -27.47
C GLU A 106 -3.25 -8.06 -26.54
N PRO A 107 -3.09 -6.81 -27.02
CA PRO A 107 -2.68 -5.67 -26.18
C PRO A 107 -3.60 -5.44 -24.98
N LYS A 108 -4.90 -5.76 -25.11
CA LYS A 108 -5.89 -5.68 -24.02
C LYS A 108 -5.55 -6.63 -22.87
N ASP A 109 -4.92 -7.76 -23.14
CA ASP A 109 -4.58 -8.78 -22.13
C ASP A 109 -3.46 -8.30 -21.21
N LEU A 110 -2.66 -7.33 -21.67
CA LEU A 110 -1.62 -6.65 -20.90
C LEU A 110 -2.18 -5.56 -19.98
N LEU A 111 -3.47 -5.24 -20.02
CA LEU A 111 -4.11 -4.20 -19.22
C LEU A 111 -4.97 -4.80 -18.11
N ILE A 112 -5.06 -4.12 -16.97
CA ILE A 112 -6.00 -4.49 -15.92
C ILE A 112 -7.39 -4.03 -16.32
N ARG A 113 -8.37 -4.94 -16.23
CA ARG A 113 -9.78 -4.61 -16.43
C ARG A 113 -10.20 -3.66 -15.31
N THR A 114 -10.55 -2.43 -15.67
CA THR A 114 -11.25 -1.55 -14.76
C THR A 114 -12.67 -2.08 -14.60
N GLU A 115 -13.03 -2.51 -13.39
CA GLU A 115 -14.43 -2.71 -13.05
C GLU A 115 -15.06 -1.31 -12.96
N ASN A 116 -15.86 -0.96 -13.97
CA ASN A 116 -16.72 0.21 -13.88
C ASN A 116 -17.78 -0.12 -12.83
N ASN A 117 -17.67 0.47 -11.64
CA ASN A 117 -18.76 0.55 -10.68
C ASN A 117 -19.87 1.45 -11.23
#